data_AF-A0A314UYY0-F1
#
_entry.id   AF-A0A314UYY0-F1
#
_cell.length_a   1.000
_cell.length_b   1.000
_cell.length_c   1.000
_cell.angle_alpha   90.00
_cell.angle_beta   90.00
_cell.angle_gamma   90.00
#
_symmetry.space_group_name_H-M   'P 1'
#
loop_
_entity.id
_entity.type
_entity.pdbx_description
1 polymer ?
#
loop_
_entity_poly.entity_id
_entity_poly.type
_entity_poly.pdbx_seq_one_letter_code
_entity_poly.pdbx_strand_id
1 'polypeptide(L)'
;MDFSMNNISGNIPKCLNNLTTLAQKGNPSLSSTHFYGGSMGNESIAPTNYDDDASFIWKGRMETYKSTLGLVKRIDLSSNRLTGEIPSEITRLVGLISLNLSRNQLIGQITPEIGNLESLDSLDLSRNQIDGRIPTSLARIDRLSFLDLSYNNLSGKIPTGTQLQSFDPLDYAENPLLCGPPLKKMCDDQNEPTDWSNEEDKDEFITLGFYIGMGIGFAAGFWGVCGTLIFKRSWRYAYFKFLNDLNDWLYVRIALIKRQLKLAYA
;
A
#
# COMPACT_ATOMS: atom_id res chain seq x y z
N MET A 1 4.13 -18.75 -5.82
CA MET A 1 3.94 -19.73 -6.89
C MET A 1 3.75 -18.91 -8.13
N ASP A 2 4.62 -19.08 -9.10
CA ASP A 2 4.54 -18.39 -10.38
C ASP A 2 4.13 -19.41 -11.44
N PHE A 3 2.93 -19.23 -11.96
CA PHE A 3 2.33 -19.99 -13.06
C PHE A 3 2.01 -19.06 -14.23
N SER A 4 2.59 -17.86 -14.24
CA SER A 4 2.32 -16.84 -15.25
C SER A 4 2.82 -17.23 -16.64
N MET A 5 2.29 -16.61 -17.68
CA MET A 5 2.76 -16.75 -19.07
C MET A 5 2.74 -18.20 -19.57
N ASN A 6 1.64 -18.90 -19.28
CA ASN A 6 1.42 -20.27 -19.71
C ASN A 6 0.14 -20.38 -20.55
N ASN A 7 -0.23 -21.61 -20.91
CA ASN A 7 -1.47 -21.90 -21.62
C ASN A 7 -2.51 -22.59 -20.72
N ILE A 8 -2.49 -22.30 -19.41
CA ILE A 8 -3.41 -22.91 -18.43
C ILE A 8 -4.81 -22.39 -18.71
N SER A 9 -5.77 -23.31 -18.83
CA SER A 9 -7.16 -23.01 -19.17
C SER A 9 -8.12 -23.67 -18.19
N GLY A 10 -9.36 -23.18 -18.17
CA GLY A 10 -10.40 -23.64 -17.24
C GLY A 10 -10.46 -22.77 -15.99
N ASN A 11 -11.18 -23.24 -14.98
CA ASN A 11 -11.47 -22.44 -13.80
C ASN A 11 -10.37 -22.55 -12.75
N ILE A 12 -10.21 -21.49 -11.96
CA ILE A 12 -9.34 -21.53 -10.79
C ILE A 12 -9.90 -22.57 -9.79
N PRO A 13 -9.09 -23.55 -9.32
CA PRO A 13 -9.58 -24.59 -8.43
C PRO A 13 -10.09 -24.05 -7.09
N LYS A 14 -11.25 -24.55 -6.64
CA LYS A 14 -11.83 -24.20 -5.32
C LYS A 14 -11.01 -24.72 -4.14
N CYS A 15 -10.17 -25.73 -4.34
CA CYS A 15 -9.33 -26.32 -3.29
C CYS A 15 -8.10 -25.47 -2.93
N LEU A 16 -7.96 -24.23 -3.43
CA LEU A 16 -6.86 -23.33 -3.12
C LEU A 16 -6.68 -23.09 -1.60
N ASN A 17 -7.76 -23.14 -0.84
CA ASN A 17 -7.70 -23.01 0.63
C ASN A 17 -6.96 -24.16 1.33
N ASN A 18 -6.66 -25.27 0.65
CA ASN A 18 -5.80 -26.34 1.18
C ASN A 18 -4.32 -25.99 1.19
N LEU A 19 -3.93 -24.83 0.64
CA LEU A 19 -2.59 -24.26 0.77
C LEU A 19 -2.42 -23.71 2.20
N THR A 20 -2.19 -24.63 3.15
CA THR A 20 -2.19 -24.36 4.61
C THR A 20 -1.23 -23.24 5.04
N THR A 21 -0.09 -23.09 4.36
CA THR A 21 0.89 -22.02 4.63
C THR A 21 0.41 -20.62 4.21
N LEU A 22 -0.50 -20.54 3.22
CA LEU A 22 -1.15 -19.31 2.77
C LEU A 22 -2.41 -18.99 3.59
N ALA A 23 -3.08 -20.02 4.11
CA ALA A 23 -4.25 -19.89 4.98
C ALA A 23 -3.92 -19.49 6.44
N GLN A 24 -2.63 -19.48 6.81
CA GLN A 24 -2.17 -19.06 8.13
C GLN A 24 -1.53 -17.66 8.10
N LYS A 25 -1.97 -16.77 9.00
CA LYS A 25 -1.33 -15.47 9.26
C LYS A 25 0.06 -15.75 9.85
N GLY A 26 1.12 -15.34 9.14
CA GLY A 26 2.49 -15.74 9.50
C GLY A 26 2.99 -15.02 10.76
N ASN A 27 3.80 -15.72 11.56
CA ASN A 27 4.68 -15.12 12.56
C ASN A 27 5.90 -14.53 11.82
N PRO A 28 6.38 -13.30 12.12
CA PRO A 28 7.44 -12.62 11.35
C PRO A 28 8.82 -13.29 11.42
N SER A 29 8.99 -14.37 12.19
CA SER A 29 10.25 -15.09 12.36
C SER A 29 10.07 -16.59 12.13
N LEU A 30 10.20 -17.08 10.90
CA LEU A 30 10.30 -18.53 10.65
C LEU A 30 11.35 -18.82 9.58
N SER A 31 12.58 -19.09 10.05
CA SER A 31 13.54 -19.91 9.31
C SER A 31 13.01 -21.34 9.32
N SER A 32 12.64 -21.89 8.16
CA SER A 32 12.24 -23.30 8.06
C SER A 32 13.48 -24.18 7.86
N THR A 33 14.02 -24.75 8.93
CA THR A 33 15.11 -25.72 8.84
C THR A 33 14.54 -27.11 8.52
N HIS A 34 14.98 -27.71 7.42
CA HIS A 34 14.54 -29.05 7.01
C HIS A 34 15.50 -30.12 7.55
N PHE A 35 14.94 -31.20 8.10
CA PHE A 35 15.69 -32.32 8.64
C PHE A 35 15.67 -33.49 7.66
N TYR A 36 16.84 -33.92 7.18
CA TYR A 36 16.99 -35.16 6.42
C TYR A 36 17.78 -36.18 7.24
N GLY A 37 17.19 -37.35 7.46
CA GLY A 37 17.82 -38.50 8.11
C GLY A 37 17.41 -39.78 7.37
N GLY A 38 18.39 -40.55 6.93
CA GLY A 38 18.20 -41.83 6.25
C GLY A 38 18.90 -42.96 6.99
N SER A 39 18.35 -44.18 6.90
CA SER A 39 19.03 -45.40 7.37
C SER A 39 19.45 -46.21 6.15
N MET A 40 20.74 -46.51 6.05
CA MET A 40 21.29 -47.41 5.03
C MET A 40 21.91 -48.61 5.76
N GLY A 41 21.11 -49.65 5.98
CA GLY A 41 21.54 -50.82 6.76
C GLY A 41 21.54 -50.58 8.27
N ASN A 42 22.60 -51.02 8.98
CA ASN A 42 22.70 -50.95 10.44
C ASN A 42 23.35 -49.66 10.98
N GLU A 43 23.71 -48.71 10.13
CA GLU A 43 24.27 -47.42 10.52
C GLU A 43 23.25 -46.29 10.30
N SER A 44 22.94 -45.56 11.38
CA SER A 44 22.09 -44.37 11.34
C SER A 44 22.92 -43.17 10.89
N ILE A 45 22.55 -42.54 9.78
CA ILE A 45 23.14 -41.26 9.35
C ILE A 45 22.64 -40.17 10.31
N ALA A 46 23.57 -39.42 10.90
CA ALA A 46 23.23 -38.30 11.78
C ALA A 46 22.38 -37.26 11.01
N PRO A 47 21.30 -36.72 11.60
CA PRO A 47 20.43 -35.77 10.92
C PRO A 47 21.22 -34.54 10.50
N THR A 48 21.20 -34.23 9.20
CA THR A 48 21.81 -33.02 8.64
C THR A 48 20.72 -32.01 8.34
N ASN A 49 20.92 -30.78 8.82
CA ASN A 49 20.05 -29.65 8.52
C ASN A 49 20.46 -29.08 7.16
N TYR A 50 19.48 -28.78 6.31
CA TYR A 50 19.70 -27.97 5.13
C TYR A 50 18.68 -26.83 5.07
N ASP A 51 19.11 -25.74 4.44
CA ASP A 51 18.29 -24.56 4.21
C ASP A 51 17.84 -24.53 2.75
N ASP A 52 16.54 -24.37 2.50
CA ASP A 52 15.99 -24.28 1.14
C ASP A 52 16.26 -22.92 0.54
N ASP A 53 16.98 -22.79 -0.58
CA ASP A 53 17.09 -21.51 -1.28
C ASP A 53 16.35 -21.48 -2.62
N ALA A 54 15.73 -20.34 -2.90
CA ALA A 54 15.06 -20.07 -4.16
C ALA A 54 15.55 -18.74 -4.72
N SER A 55 16.04 -18.77 -5.95
CA SER A 55 16.44 -17.58 -6.70
C SER A 55 15.46 -17.34 -7.84
N PHE A 56 14.90 -16.14 -7.95
CA PHE A 56 14.08 -15.77 -9.12
C PHE A 56 14.35 -14.33 -9.55
N ILE A 57 14.01 -14.03 -10.80
CA ILE A 57 14.22 -12.71 -11.41
C ILE A 57 12.89 -11.98 -11.42
N TRP A 58 12.82 -10.83 -10.74
CA TRP A 58 11.67 -9.93 -10.74
C TRP A 58 12.06 -8.57 -11.28
N LYS A 59 11.37 -8.07 -12.32
CA LYS A 59 11.65 -6.78 -12.97
C LYS A 59 13.16 -6.57 -13.28
N GLY A 60 13.85 -7.65 -13.69
CA GLY A 60 15.28 -7.62 -14.03
C GLY A 60 16.25 -7.69 -12.84
N ARG A 61 15.78 -7.85 -11.61
CA ARG A 61 16.61 -8.06 -10.42
C ARG A 61 16.50 -9.50 -9.94
N MET A 62 17.64 -10.15 -9.72
CA MET A 62 17.71 -11.49 -9.13
C MET A 62 17.65 -11.37 -7.61
N GLU A 63 16.68 -12.06 -7.01
CA GLU A 63 16.51 -12.11 -5.56
C GLU A 63 16.67 -13.57 -5.11
N THR A 64 17.57 -13.81 -4.14
CA THR A 64 17.83 -15.14 -3.57
C THR A 64 17.31 -15.17 -2.13
N TYR A 65 16.34 -16.04 -1.88
CA TYR A 65 15.71 -16.21 -0.58
C TYR A 65 16.16 -17.55 0.01
N LYS A 66 16.74 -17.54 1.22
CA LYS A 66 17.17 -18.74 1.94
C LYS A 66 16.12 -19.12 3.01
N SER A 67 15.87 -20.42 3.14
CA SER A 67 14.81 -21.14 3.87
C SER A 67 13.44 -20.49 3.80
N THR A 68 12.75 -20.52 2.64
CA THR A 68 11.46 -19.83 2.53
C THR A 68 10.43 -20.34 1.51
N LEU A 69 9.91 -21.55 1.72
CA LEU A 69 8.52 -21.83 1.29
C LEU A 69 7.50 -20.92 1.99
N GLY A 70 7.84 -20.36 3.16
CA GLY A 70 7.02 -19.41 3.91
C GLY A 70 6.97 -17.95 3.39
N LEU A 71 7.87 -17.54 2.49
CA LEU A 71 7.86 -16.19 1.88
C LEU A 71 7.21 -16.18 0.50
N VAL A 72 6.97 -17.34 -0.12
CA VAL A 72 6.21 -17.42 -1.37
C VAL A 72 4.71 -17.33 -1.06
N LYS A 73 4.30 -16.29 -0.32
CA LYS A 73 2.89 -15.91 -0.16
C LYS A 73 2.41 -15.08 -1.34
N ARG A 74 2.80 -15.48 -2.54
CA ARG A 74 2.47 -14.82 -3.79
C ARG A 74 1.87 -15.86 -4.72
N ILE A 75 0.76 -15.53 -5.37
CA ILE A 75 0.17 -16.33 -6.45
C ILE A 75 0.19 -15.46 -7.69
N ASP A 76 0.97 -15.87 -8.69
CA ASP A 76 0.92 -15.28 -10.02
C ASP A 76 0.37 -16.31 -11.00
N LEU A 77 -0.81 -16.04 -11.54
CA LEU A 77 -1.50 -16.81 -12.58
C LEU A 77 -1.73 -15.97 -13.84
N SER A 78 -1.02 -14.84 -13.96
CA SER A 78 -1.25 -13.88 -15.02
C SER A 78 -0.89 -14.42 -16.41
N SER A 79 -1.45 -13.82 -17.46
CA SER A 79 -1.14 -14.18 -18.85
C SER A 79 -1.39 -15.66 -19.15
N ASN A 80 -2.60 -16.12 -18.85
CA ASN A 80 -3.09 -17.47 -19.13
C ASN A 80 -4.44 -17.41 -19.86
N ARG A 81 -5.18 -18.52 -19.92
CA ARG A 81 -6.53 -18.63 -20.49
C ARG A 81 -7.55 -19.07 -19.44
N LEU A 82 -7.37 -18.63 -18.19
CA LEU A 82 -8.27 -18.97 -17.10
C LEU A 82 -9.64 -18.33 -17.31
N THR A 83 -10.69 -19.08 -17.03
CA THR A 83 -12.10 -18.71 -17.23
C THR A 83 -12.88 -18.84 -15.92
N GLY A 84 -14.14 -18.39 -15.94
CA GLY A 84 -15.03 -18.51 -14.78
C GLY A 84 -14.74 -17.46 -13.71
N GLU A 85 -15.36 -17.63 -12.54
CA GLU A 85 -15.26 -16.68 -11.44
C GLU A 85 -14.01 -16.89 -10.58
N ILE A 86 -13.58 -15.83 -9.88
CA ILE A 86 -12.58 -15.95 -8.82
C ILE A 86 -13.22 -16.71 -7.64
N PRO A 87 -12.72 -17.90 -7.27
CA PRO A 87 -13.32 -18.70 -6.22
C PRO A 87 -13.20 -17.99 -4.86
N SER A 88 -14.28 -17.96 -4.09
CA SER A 88 -14.30 -17.31 -2.77
C SER A 88 -13.30 -17.94 -1.80
N GLU A 89 -12.89 -19.20 -2.03
CA GLU A 89 -11.84 -19.87 -1.26
C GLU A 89 -10.49 -19.14 -1.30
N ILE A 90 -10.21 -18.32 -2.32
CA ILE A 90 -8.99 -17.49 -2.37
C ILE A 90 -8.93 -16.50 -1.20
N THR A 91 -10.10 -16.05 -0.70
CA THR A 91 -10.22 -15.09 0.40
C THR A 91 -9.86 -15.69 1.76
N ARG A 92 -9.71 -17.03 1.84
CA ARG A 92 -9.23 -17.73 3.03
C ARG A 92 -7.71 -17.72 3.16
N LEU A 93 -6.99 -17.28 2.12
CA LEU A 93 -5.53 -17.20 2.10
C LEU A 93 -5.05 -15.93 2.82
N VAL A 94 -5.39 -15.78 4.10
CA VAL A 94 -5.15 -14.54 4.88
C VAL A 94 -3.68 -14.14 5.02
N GLY A 95 -2.76 -15.07 4.75
CA GLY A 95 -1.33 -14.82 4.69
C GLY A 95 -0.84 -14.28 3.33
N LEU A 96 -1.66 -14.31 2.28
CA LEU A 96 -1.28 -13.92 0.92
C LEU A 96 -0.83 -12.45 0.87
N ILE A 97 0.34 -12.21 0.28
CA ILE A 97 0.98 -10.90 0.13
C ILE A 97 0.74 -10.35 -1.28
N SER A 98 0.78 -11.19 -2.31
CA SER A 98 0.55 -10.74 -3.69
C SER A 98 -0.32 -11.71 -4.44
N LEU A 99 -1.31 -11.17 -5.15
CA LEU A 99 -2.21 -11.91 -6.02
C LEU A 99 -2.23 -11.23 -7.39
N ASN A 100 -1.76 -11.94 -8.40
CA ASN A 100 -1.80 -11.50 -9.78
C ASN A 100 -2.61 -12.50 -10.61
N LEU A 101 -3.77 -12.05 -11.08
CA LEU A 101 -4.69 -12.80 -11.96
C LEU A 101 -4.86 -12.12 -13.32
N SER A 102 -4.02 -11.15 -13.65
CA SER A 102 -4.22 -10.30 -14.82
C SER A 102 -4.08 -11.04 -16.14
N ARG A 103 -4.63 -10.47 -17.23
CA ARG A 103 -4.52 -11.02 -18.59
C ARG A 103 -5.04 -12.46 -18.67
N ASN A 104 -6.28 -12.65 -18.22
CA ASN A 104 -7.04 -13.90 -18.32
C ASN A 104 -8.43 -13.61 -18.90
N GLN A 105 -9.35 -14.56 -18.78
CA GLN A 105 -10.75 -14.45 -19.21
C GLN A 105 -11.69 -14.64 -18.02
N LEU A 106 -11.29 -14.16 -16.84
CA LEU A 106 -12.08 -14.28 -15.62
C LEU A 106 -13.31 -13.38 -15.68
N ILE A 107 -14.44 -13.89 -15.18
CA ILE A 107 -15.75 -13.22 -15.16
C ILE A 107 -16.28 -13.11 -13.72
N GLY A 108 -17.46 -12.52 -13.57
CA GLY A 108 -18.13 -12.37 -12.28
C GLY A 108 -17.57 -11.22 -11.45
N GLN A 109 -17.98 -11.15 -10.19
CA GLN A 109 -17.75 -9.99 -9.33
C GLN A 109 -16.60 -10.20 -8.36
N ILE A 110 -15.94 -9.10 -7.96
CA ILE A 110 -15.03 -9.10 -6.82
C ILE A 110 -15.88 -9.26 -5.55
N THR A 111 -15.78 -10.41 -4.88
CA THR A 111 -16.62 -10.68 -3.71
C THR A 111 -16.20 -9.82 -2.51
N PRO A 112 -17.13 -9.43 -1.62
CA PRO A 112 -16.81 -8.62 -0.45
C PRO A 112 -15.78 -9.27 0.50
N GLU A 113 -15.66 -10.60 0.49
CA GLU A 113 -14.70 -11.33 1.32
C GLU A 113 -13.24 -11.07 0.93
N ILE A 114 -12.96 -10.42 -0.21
CA ILE A 114 -11.59 -10.01 -0.60
C ILE A 114 -10.90 -9.18 0.49
N GLY A 115 -11.68 -8.42 1.27
CA GLY A 115 -11.18 -7.64 2.41
C GLY A 115 -10.62 -8.47 3.57
N ASN A 116 -10.79 -9.81 3.56
CA ASN A 116 -10.20 -10.72 4.55
C ASN A 116 -8.70 -10.96 4.31
N LEU A 117 -8.19 -10.60 3.13
CA LEU A 117 -6.78 -10.74 2.77
C LEU A 117 -5.93 -9.62 3.39
N GLU A 118 -5.95 -9.49 4.71
CA GLU A 118 -5.31 -8.39 5.47
C GLU A 118 -3.80 -8.27 5.26
N SER A 119 -3.14 -9.34 4.83
CA SER A 119 -1.69 -9.35 4.56
C SER A 119 -1.33 -8.91 3.14
N LEU A 120 -2.34 -8.68 2.29
CA LEU A 120 -2.15 -8.39 0.87
C LEU A 120 -1.57 -6.99 0.68
N ASP A 121 -0.53 -6.93 -0.14
CA ASP A 121 0.23 -5.73 -0.50
C ASP A 121 0.03 -5.38 -1.97
N SER A 122 -0.20 -6.39 -2.82
CA SER A 122 -0.35 -6.22 -4.26
C SER A 122 -1.51 -7.06 -4.81
N LEU A 123 -2.42 -6.40 -5.52
CA LEU A 123 -3.56 -7.02 -6.21
C LEU A 123 -3.61 -6.54 -7.66
N ASP A 124 -3.41 -7.45 -8.60
CA ASP A 124 -3.60 -7.19 -10.03
C ASP A 124 -4.71 -8.10 -10.59
N LEU A 125 -5.83 -7.49 -10.96
CA LEU A 125 -6.97 -8.14 -11.61
C LEU A 125 -7.18 -7.62 -13.04
N SER A 126 -6.24 -6.82 -13.55
CA SER A 126 -6.41 -6.10 -14.81
C SER A 126 -6.56 -7.03 -16.02
N ARG A 127 -7.18 -6.53 -17.10
CA ARG A 127 -7.31 -7.25 -18.38
C ARG A 127 -8.02 -8.59 -18.19
N ASN A 128 -9.21 -8.53 -17.63
CA ASN A 128 -10.16 -9.64 -17.48
C ASN A 128 -11.55 -9.17 -17.95
N GLN A 129 -12.60 -9.91 -17.61
CA GLN A 129 -14.01 -9.59 -17.89
C GLN A 129 -14.81 -9.49 -16.59
N ILE A 130 -14.16 -9.06 -15.50
CA ILE A 130 -14.76 -8.95 -14.16
C ILE A 130 -15.78 -7.80 -14.18
N ASP A 131 -16.95 -8.03 -13.58
CA ASP A 131 -18.07 -7.08 -13.58
C ASP A 131 -18.53 -6.72 -12.15
N GLY A 132 -19.64 -5.99 -12.07
CA GLY A 132 -20.20 -5.53 -10.79
C GLY A 132 -19.48 -4.31 -10.22
N ARG A 133 -19.63 -4.08 -8.91
CA ARG A 133 -19.06 -2.90 -8.22
C ARG A 133 -17.77 -3.29 -7.49
N ILE A 134 -16.87 -2.33 -7.32
CA ILE A 134 -15.73 -2.49 -6.42
C ILE A 134 -16.27 -2.56 -4.98
N PRO A 135 -16.08 -3.66 -4.24
CA PRO A 135 -16.61 -3.78 -2.89
C PRO A 135 -15.87 -2.84 -1.94
N THR A 136 -16.61 -2.15 -1.08
CA THR A 136 -16.04 -1.24 -0.06
C THR A 136 -15.09 -1.97 0.90
N SER A 137 -15.26 -3.28 1.09
CA SER A 137 -14.38 -4.10 1.91
C SER A 137 -12.95 -4.23 1.37
N LEU A 138 -12.72 -3.96 0.07
CA LEU A 138 -11.36 -3.90 -0.49
C LEU A 138 -10.51 -2.84 0.24
N ALA A 139 -11.15 -1.77 0.72
CA ALA A 139 -10.51 -0.74 1.52
C ALA A 139 -10.10 -1.19 2.93
N ARG A 140 -10.44 -2.40 3.38
CA ARG A 140 -9.98 -2.96 4.67
C ARG A 140 -8.58 -3.55 4.59
N ILE A 141 -8.01 -3.68 3.39
CA ILE A 141 -6.66 -4.20 3.18
C ILE A 141 -5.68 -3.05 3.38
N ASP A 142 -5.38 -2.70 4.63
CA ASP A 142 -4.59 -1.50 4.99
C ASP A 142 -3.16 -1.48 4.43
N ARG A 143 -2.66 -2.64 3.98
CA ARG A 143 -1.31 -2.81 3.44
C ARG A 143 -1.24 -2.72 1.92
N LEU A 144 -2.38 -2.55 1.24
CA LEU A 144 -2.43 -2.57 -0.21
C LEU A 144 -1.66 -1.37 -0.78
N SER A 145 -0.51 -1.63 -1.39
CA SER A 145 0.38 -0.63 -1.99
C SER A 145 0.30 -0.63 -3.52
N PHE A 146 -0.16 -1.73 -4.11
CA PHE A 146 -0.39 -1.85 -5.55
C PHE A 146 -1.79 -2.41 -5.82
N LEU A 147 -2.53 -1.73 -6.69
CA LEU A 147 -3.83 -2.15 -7.18
C LEU A 147 -3.90 -1.87 -8.67
N ASP A 148 -4.30 -2.85 -9.47
CA ASP A 148 -4.68 -2.61 -10.87
C ASP A 148 -5.97 -3.39 -11.17
N LEU A 149 -7.03 -2.65 -11.47
CA LEU A 149 -8.37 -3.13 -11.84
C LEU A 149 -8.73 -2.74 -13.28
N SER A 150 -7.77 -2.19 -14.05
CA SER A 150 -8.00 -1.65 -15.37
C SER A 150 -8.38 -2.73 -16.40
N TYR A 151 -9.01 -2.33 -17.51
CA TYR A 151 -9.43 -3.23 -18.58
C TYR A 151 -10.33 -4.37 -18.06
N ASN A 152 -11.45 -4.01 -17.45
CA ASN A 152 -12.49 -4.93 -16.97
C ASN A 152 -13.87 -4.35 -17.34
N ASN A 153 -14.94 -4.94 -16.80
CA ASN A 153 -16.32 -4.47 -16.96
C ASN A 153 -16.92 -3.97 -15.63
N LEU A 154 -16.07 -3.40 -14.75
CA LEU A 154 -16.50 -2.87 -13.46
C LEU A 154 -17.41 -1.65 -13.65
N SER A 155 -18.26 -1.43 -12.66
CA SER A 155 -19.37 -0.48 -12.71
C SER A 155 -19.61 0.25 -11.40
N GLY A 156 -20.28 1.39 -11.49
CA GLY A 156 -20.69 2.18 -10.33
C GLY A 156 -19.56 3.07 -9.78
N LYS A 157 -19.82 3.62 -8.59
CA LYS A 157 -18.92 4.58 -7.94
C LYS A 157 -17.75 3.88 -7.26
N ILE A 158 -16.53 4.36 -7.48
CA ILE A 158 -15.35 3.96 -6.69
C ILE A 158 -15.57 4.36 -5.21
N PRO A 159 -15.37 3.45 -4.23
CA PRO A 159 -15.58 3.75 -2.82
C PRO A 159 -14.79 4.98 -2.33
N THR A 160 -15.52 6.02 -1.92
CA THR A 160 -14.95 7.29 -1.49
C THR A 160 -14.58 7.30 0.00
N GLY A 161 -13.63 8.15 0.41
CA GLY A 161 -13.18 8.22 1.80
C GLY A 161 -12.33 7.01 2.21
N THR A 162 -11.73 6.34 1.23
CA THR A 162 -10.91 5.15 1.42
C THR A 162 -9.55 5.30 0.73
N GLN A 163 -8.59 4.43 1.07
CA GLN A 163 -7.30 4.33 0.37
C GLN A 163 -7.43 4.03 -1.14
N LEU A 164 -8.59 3.58 -1.62
CA LEU A 164 -8.79 3.36 -3.06
C LEU A 164 -8.66 4.67 -3.87
N GLN A 165 -8.87 5.82 -3.24
CA GLN A 165 -8.73 7.12 -3.91
C GLN A 165 -7.27 7.58 -4.06
N SER A 166 -6.30 6.90 -3.44
CA SER A 166 -4.87 7.26 -3.56
C SER A 166 -4.16 6.58 -4.73
N PHE A 167 -4.79 5.59 -5.38
CA PHE A 167 -4.24 4.92 -6.56
C PHE A 167 -4.40 5.78 -7.82
N ASP A 168 -3.61 5.49 -8.86
CA ASP A 168 -3.60 6.27 -10.08
C ASP A 168 -4.92 6.07 -10.85
N PRO A 169 -5.49 7.11 -11.50
CA PRO A 169 -6.65 6.94 -12.38
C PRO A 169 -6.47 5.82 -13.44
N LEU A 170 -5.25 5.54 -13.87
CA LEU A 170 -4.91 4.46 -14.80
C LEU A 170 -5.21 3.07 -14.24
N ASP A 171 -5.10 2.88 -12.93
CA ASP A 171 -5.37 1.60 -12.24
C ASP A 171 -6.86 1.22 -12.31
N TYR A 172 -7.72 2.16 -12.72
CA TYR A 172 -9.17 1.98 -12.91
C TYR A 172 -9.60 2.14 -14.37
N ALA A 173 -8.67 2.45 -15.27
CA ALA A 173 -8.98 2.78 -16.66
C ALA A 173 -9.68 1.64 -17.40
N GLU A 174 -10.35 1.96 -18.51
CA GLU A 174 -10.95 0.95 -19.39
C GLU A 174 -11.99 0.06 -18.67
N ASN A 175 -12.74 0.67 -17.76
CA ASN A 175 -13.97 0.15 -17.15
C ASN A 175 -15.13 1.09 -17.53
N PRO A 176 -15.91 0.81 -18.59
CA PRO A 176 -16.83 1.79 -19.17
C PRO A 176 -17.91 2.32 -18.23
N LEU A 177 -18.33 1.52 -17.24
CA LEU A 177 -19.42 1.87 -16.31
C LEU A 177 -18.92 2.36 -14.94
N LEU A 178 -17.60 2.41 -14.72
CA LEU A 178 -17.00 2.86 -13.48
C LEU A 178 -16.92 4.40 -13.46
N CYS A 179 -17.12 5.00 -12.30
CA CYS A 179 -17.15 6.45 -12.14
C CYS A 179 -16.75 6.89 -10.72
N GLY A 180 -16.52 8.18 -10.53
CA GLY A 180 -16.10 8.79 -9.27
C GLY A 180 -14.57 8.86 -9.11
N PRO A 181 -14.06 9.71 -8.19
CA PRO A 181 -12.62 9.88 -7.98
C PRO A 181 -11.93 8.55 -7.65
N PRO A 182 -10.72 8.27 -8.19
CA PRO A 182 -9.82 9.21 -8.89
C PRO A 182 -10.09 9.39 -10.39
N LEU A 183 -11.12 8.74 -10.96
CA LEU A 183 -11.47 8.94 -12.36
C LEU A 183 -12.05 10.35 -12.59
N LYS A 184 -11.75 10.93 -13.76
CA LYS A 184 -12.40 12.18 -14.22
C LYS A 184 -13.90 12.00 -14.49
N LYS A 185 -14.33 10.78 -14.77
CA LYS A 185 -15.73 10.46 -15.05
C LYS A 185 -16.54 10.55 -13.76
N MET A 186 -17.38 11.58 -13.67
CA MET A 186 -18.37 11.72 -12.59
C MET A 186 -19.47 10.66 -12.72
N CYS A 187 -20.04 10.24 -11.60
CA CYS A 187 -21.23 9.39 -11.62
C CYS A 187 -22.45 10.25 -11.88
N ASP A 188 -23.28 9.85 -12.84
CA ASP A 188 -24.54 10.52 -13.12
C ASP A 188 -25.52 10.17 -11.99
N ASP A 189 -25.64 11.06 -11.01
CA ASP A 189 -26.66 10.94 -9.98
C ASP A 189 -28.02 11.06 -10.68
N GLN A 190 -28.85 10.03 -10.61
CA GLN A 190 -30.18 10.08 -11.22
C GLN A 190 -30.99 11.23 -10.59
N ASN A 191 -31.11 12.32 -11.36
CA ASN A 191 -31.95 13.52 -11.20
C ASN A 191 -31.54 14.57 -10.14
N GLU A 192 -30.93 15.67 -10.58
CA GLU A 192 -31.58 17.00 -10.61
C GLU A 192 -30.89 17.92 -11.62
N PRO A 193 -31.64 18.73 -12.42
CA PRO A 193 -31.06 19.53 -13.48
C PRO A 193 -30.54 20.86 -12.93
N THR A 194 -29.24 21.10 -12.99
CA THR A 194 -28.71 22.48 -13.06
C THR A 194 -27.46 22.54 -13.92
N ASP A 195 -27.70 23.03 -15.13
CA ASP A 195 -26.95 24.08 -15.82
C ASP A 195 -25.43 23.88 -16.05
N TRP A 196 -25.11 23.70 -17.34
CA TRP A 196 -23.77 23.82 -17.89
C TRP A 196 -23.24 25.25 -17.71
N SER A 197 -22.47 25.50 -16.66
CA SER A 197 -21.40 26.52 -16.72
C SER A 197 -20.30 26.32 -15.67
N ASN A 198 -19.10 26.05 -16.18
CA ASN A 198 -17.80 26.44 -15.62
C ASN A 198 -17.49 26.00 -14.17
N GLU A 199 -17.00 24.77 -13.99
CA GLU A 199 -16.37 24.33 -12.74
C GLU A 199 -14.93 23.83 -12.87
N GLU A 200 -14.34 23.83 -14.07
CA GLU A 200 -12.90 23.52 -14.21
C GLU A 200 -11.99 24.67 -13.73
N ASP A 201 -12.49 25.91 -13.69
CA ASP A 201 -11.68 27.07 -13.26
C ASP A 201 -11.64 27.27 -11.73
N LYS A 202 -12.58 26.71 -10.95
CA LYS A 202 -12.69 27.07 -9.52
C LYS A 202 -11.62 26.40 -8.66
N ASP A 203 -11.29 25.14 -8.91
CA ASP A 203 -10.32 24.40 -8.10
C ASP A 203 -8.87 24.80 -8.38
N GLU A 204 -8.55 25.17 -9.62
CA GLU A 204 -7.25 25.73 -10.00
C GLU A 204 -7.06 27.12 -9.37
N PHE A 205 -8.09 27.98 -9.39
CA PHE A 205 -8.05 29.29 -8.74
C PHE A 205 -7.96 29.20 -7.21
N ILE A 206 -8.63 28.25 -6.56
CA ILE A 206 -8.53 28.05 -5.09
C ILE A 206 -7.11 27.62 -4.71
N THR A 207 -6.52 26.68 -5.45
CA THR A 207 -5.16 26.20 -5.20
C THR A 207 -4.13 27.31 -5.41
N LEU A 208 -4.26 28.08 -6.49
CA LEU A 208 -3.39 29.22 -6.77
C LEU A 208 -3.53 30.34 -5.72
N GLY A 209 -4.77 30.64 -5.31
CA GLY A 209 -5.06 31.61 -4.26
C GLY A 209 -4.45 31.23 -2.90
N PHE A 210 -4.47 29.94 -2.56
CA PHE A 210 -3.83 29.43 -1.36
C PHE A 210 -2.30 29.61 -1.38
N TYR A 211 -1.64 29.29 -2.50
CA TYR A 211 -0.19 29.47 -2.64
C TYR A 211 0.23 30.95 -2.64
N ILE A 212 -0.55 31.83 -3.28
CA ILE A 212 -0.32 33.28 -3.24
C ILE A 212 -0.50 33.80 -1.79
N GLY A 213 -1.54 33.36 -1.10
CA GLY A 213 -1.77 33.70 0.31
C GLY A 213 -0.64 33.23 1.23
N MET A 214 -0.16 32.00 1.03
CA MET A 214 0.99 31.45 1.77
C MET A 214 2.28 32.25 1.49
N GLY A 215 2.54 32.60 0.23
CA GLY A 215 3.70 33.39 -0.17
C GLY A 215 3.69 34.80 0.41
N ILE A 216 2.55 35.49 0.34
CA ILE A 216 2.38 36.83 0.92
C ILE A 216 2.48 36.77 2.45
N GLY A 217 1.88 35.75 3.09
CA GLY A 217 1.95 35.55 4.53
C GLY A 217 3.38 35.29 5.01
N PHE A 218 4.13 34.47 4.29
CA PHE A 218 5.54 34.24 4.59
C PHE A 218 6.37 35.51 4.43
N ALA A 219 6.19 36.25 3.33
CA ALA A 219 6.90 37.51 3.11
C ALA A 219 6.56 38.54 4.20
N ALA A 220 5.29 38.74 4.54
CA ALA A 220 4.86 39.68 5.57
C ALA A 220 5.37 39.30 6.96
N GLY A 221 5.31 38.01 7.33
CA GLY A 221 5.82 37.52 8.61
C GLY A 221 7.34 37.59 8.72
N PHE A 222 8.04 37.11 7.70
CA PHE A 222 9.51 37.11 7.65
C PHE A 222 10.06 38.54 7.65
N TRP A 223 9.54 39.43 6.79
CA TRP A 223 10.00 40.81 6.74
C TRP A 223 9.50 41.66 7.92
N GLY A 224 8.36 41.33 8.52
CA GLY A 224 7.88 41.99 9.74
C GLY A 224 8.82 41.76 10.92
N VAL A 225 9.29 40.52 11.12
CA VAL A 225 10.20 40.18 12.22
C VAL A 225 11.65 40.47 11.86
N CYS A 226 12.16 39.94 10.76
CA CYS A 226 13.56 40.12 10.37
C CYS A 226 13.85 41.56 9.92
N GLY A 227 12.93 42.21 9.22
CA GLY A 227 13.11 43.61 8.79
C GLY A 227 13.18 44.56 9.98
N THR A 228 12.30 44.43 10.97
CA THR A 228 12.35 45.29 12.18
C THR A 228 13.64 45.10 12.98
N LEU A 229 14.18 43.88 13.01
CA LEU A 229 15.48 43.57 13.63
C LEU A 229 16.69 44.12 12.84
N ILE A 230 16.61 44.23 11.51
CA ILE A 230 17.70 44.76 10.67
C ILE A 230 17.77 46.30 10.74
N PHE A 231 16.63 46.99 10.73
CA PHE A 231 16.60 48.46 10.64
C PHE A 231 16.74 49.19 11.99
N LYS A 232 16.35 48.57 13.12
CA LYS A 232 16.43 49.20 14.45
C LYS A 232 17.51 48.55 15.33
N ARG A 233 18.65 49.24 15.45
CA ARG A 233 19.83 48.81 16.22
C ARG A 233 19.52 48.49 17.69
N SER A 234 18.59 49.21 18.32
CA SER A 234 18.18 48.97 19.71
C SER A 234 17.34 47.69 19.88
N TRP A 235 16.50 47.37 18.90
CA TRP A 235 15.64 46.18 18.93
C TRP A 235 16.44 44.91 18.71
N ARG A 236 17.41 44.96 17.78
CA ARG A 236 18.39 43.90 17.59
C ARG A 236 19.10 43.55 18.91
N TYR A 237 19.60 44.56 19.62
CA TYR A 237 20.31 44.35 20.87
C TYR A 237 19.42 43.76 21.96
N ALA A 238 18.20 44.27 22.12
CA ALA A 238 17.23 43.75 23.09
C ALA A 238 16.83 42.29 22.79
N TYR A 239 16.60 41.97 21.51
CA TYR A 239 16.25 40.63 21.07
C TYR A 239 17.37 39.61 21.33
N PHE A 240 18.61 39.92 20.93
CA PHE A 240 19.75 39.03 21.20
C PHE A 240 20.07 38.91 22.69
N LYS A 241 19.90 39.98 23.47
CA LYS A 241 20.06 39.92 24.93
C LYS A 241 19.05 38.95 25.56
N PHE A 242 17.77 39.05 25.16
CA PHE A 242 16.74 38.12 25.62
C PHE A 242 17.05 36.66 25.25
N LEU A 243 17.49 36.40 24.02
CA LEU A 243 17.88 35.04 23.60
C LEU A 243 19.05 34.48 24.40
N ASN A 244 20.06 35.31 24.69
CA ASN A 244 21.19 34.90 25.53
C ASN A 244 20.74 34.59 26.96
N ASP A 245 19.92 35.45 27.56
CA ASP A 245 19.38 35.25 28.91
C ASP A 245 18.53 33.95 28.98
N LEU A 246 17.74 33.68 27.94
CA LEU A 246 16.95 32.45 27.84
C LEU A 246 17.83 31.20 27.70
N ASN A 247 18.87 31.27 26.86
CA ASN A 247 19.80 30.17 26.66
C ASN A 247 20.58 29.85 27.94
N ASP A 248 21.05 30.88 28.66
CA ASP A 248 21.74 30.70 29.95
C ASP A 248 20.80 30.08 30.99
N TRP A 249 19.54 30.52 31.05
CA TRP A 249 18.54 29.92 31.94
C TRP A 249 18.29 28.44 31.61
N LEU A 250 18.14 28.10 30.33
CA LEU A 250 17.96 26.72 29.87
C LEU A 250 19.18 25.86 30.21
N TYR A 251 20.38 26.38 29.96
CA TYR A 251 21.64 25.70 30.24
C TYR A 251 21.78 25.36 31.73
N VAL A 252 21.52 26.33 32.61
CA VAL A 252 21.55 26.13 34.07
C VAL A 252 20.51 25.09 34.49
N ARG A 253 19.30 25.14 33.95
CA ARG A 253 18.23 24.20 34.28
C ARG A 253 18.58 22.77 33.87
N ILE A 254 19.14 22.59 32.67
CA ILE A 254 19.63 21.30 32.17
C ILE A 254 20.80 20.80 33.03
N ALA A 255 21.74 21.66 33.38
CA ALA A 255 22.88 21.30 34.24
C ALA A 255 22.44 20.83 35.63
N LEU A 256 21.43 21.48 36.22
CA LEU A 256 20.83 21.10 37.50
C LEU A 256 20.12 19.74 37.42
N ILE A 257 19.31 19.51 36.38
CA ILE A 257 18.64 18.23 36.14
C ILE A 257 19.68 17.11 35.97
N LYS A 258 20.72 17.35 35.17
CA LYS A 258 21.82 16.39 34.94
C LYS A 258 22.57 16.06 36.23
N ARG A 259 22.76 17.05 37.12
CA ARG A 259 23.38 16.85 38.44
C ARG A 259 22.49 16.04 39.39
N GLN A 260 21.18 16.30 39.41
CA GLN A 260 20.24 15.52 40.21
C GLN A 260 20.18 14.06 39.76
N LEU A 261 20.17 13.81 38.44
CA LEU A 261 20.24 12.46 37.89
C LEU A 261 21.54 11.75 38.29
N LYS A 262 22.69 12.44 38.23
CA LYS A 262 23.97 11.84 38.62
C LYS A 262 24.06 11.44 40.10
N LEU A 263 23.32 12.13 40.99
CA LEU A 263 23.22 11.79 42.41
C LEU A 263 22.20 10.69 42.71
N ALA A 264 21.21 10.46 41.84
CA ALA A 264 20.22 9.41 42.01
C ALA A 264 20.72 8.01 41.56
N TYR A 265 21.82 7.95 40.80
CA TYR A 265 22.41 6.73 40.25
C TYR A 265 23.84 6.44 40.78
N ALA A 266 24.28 7.15 41.82
CA ALA A 266 25.54 6.93 42.53
C ALA A 266 25.25 6.44 43.96
#